data_AF-A0A958WVF0-F1
#
_entry.id   AF-A0A958WVF0-F1
#
_cell.length_a   1.000
_cell.length_b   1.000
_cell.length_c   1.000
_cell.angle_alpha   90.00
_cell.angle_beta   90.00
_cell.angle_gamma   90.00
#
_symmetry.space_group_name_H-M   'P 1'
#
loop_
_entity.id
_entity.type
_entity.pdbx_description
1 polymer ?
#
loop_
_entity_poly.entity_id
_entity_poly.type
_entity_poly.pdbx_seq_one_letter_code
_entity_poly.pdbx_strand_id
1 'polypeptide(L)'
;MKAFYKAADLSVLCGLFGKSRQAYYEQLWHEAKERFQDAIIVDLVKHERRVARRVGGRNLYLILRPSLEARQVFIGRDRFFEVLRQNGLLAKRRRRRTVTTLSRHALPLYPNLAKGLQVVQAEQLWICGG
;
A
#
# COMPACT_ATOMS: atom_id res chain seq x y z
N MET A 1 23.78 6.16 19.01
CA MET A 1 24.95 5.69 19.76
C MET A 1 25.77 6.87 20.32
N LYS A 2 26.51 7.62 19.50
CA LYS A 2 27.33 8.77 19.97
C LYS A 2 26.51 9.93 20.59
N ALA A 3 25.25 10.10 20.18
CA ALA A 3 24.35 11.10 20.76
C ALA A 3 23.99 10.84 22.23
N PHE A 4 24.03 9.57 22.67
CA PHE A 4 23.66 9.14 24.03
C PHE A 4 24.88 9.03 24.95
N TYR A 5 26.06 8.73 24.41
CA TYR A 5 27.31 8.56 25.16
C TYR A 5 28.35 9.60 24.73
N LYS A 6 28.15 10.86 25.17
CA LYS A 6 29.04 11.98 24.78
C LYS A 6 30.45 11.91 25.37
N ALA A 7 30.61 11.26 26.53
CA ALA A 7 31.89 11.17 27.25
C ALA A 7 32.77 9.98 26.82
N ALA A 8 32.21 9.00 26.09
CA ALA A 8 32.94 7.82 25.65
C ALA A 8 33.47 8.02 24.22
N ASP A 9 34.70 7.60 23.97
CA ASP A 9 35.26 7.64 22.62
C ASP A 9 34.54 6.64 21.70
N LEU A 10 34.40 7.03 20.43
CA LEU A 10 33.71 6.22 19.43
C LEU A 10 34.42 4.87 19.20
N SER A 11 35.75 4.81 19.35
CA SER A 11 36.48 3.55 19.24
C SER A 11 36.09 2.54 20.33
N VAL A 12 35.92 3.01 21.57
CA VAL A 12 35.50 2.19 22.72
C VAL A 12 34.08 1.67 22.49
N LEU A 13 33.17 2.55 22.07
CA LEU A 13 31.79 2.16 21.78
C LEU A 13 31.72 1.15 20.63
N CYS A 14 32.40 1.39 19.51
CA CYS A 14 32.44 0.44 18.40
C CYS A 14 33.07 -0.90 18.81
N GLY A 15 34.13 -0.87 19.63
CA GLY A 15 34.78 -2.05 20.19
C GLY A 15 33.84 -2.91 21.05
N LEU A 16 33.02 -2.30 21.91
CA LEU A 16 32.01 -3.00 22.72
C LEU A 16 31.01 -3.79 21.86
N PHE A 17 30.69 -3.29 20.66
CA PHE A 17 29.77 -3.94 19.72
C PHE A 17 30.47 -4.78 18.65
N GLY A 18 31.80 -4.99 18.75
CA GLY A 18 32.57 -5.76 17.78
C GLY A 18 32.59 -5.15 16.38
N LYS A 19 32.50 -3.82 16.28
CA LYS A 19 32.54 -3.07 15.00
C LYS A 19 33.75 -2.17 14.95
N SER A 20 34.22 -1.87 13.73
CA SER A 20 35.22 -0.83 13.53
C SER A 20 34.55 0.55 13.48
N ARG A 21 35.32 1.59 13.80
CA ARG A 21 34.88 2.98 13.63
C ARG A 21 34.53 3.29 12.16
N GLN A 22 35.26 2.73 11.21
CA GLN A 22 35.00 2.89 9.77
C GLN A 22 33.63 2.31 9.40
N ALA A 23 33.34 1.08 9.82
CA ALA A 23 32.04 0.44 9.57
C ALA A 23 30.86 1.27 10.11
N TYR A 24 31.04 1.92 11.26
CA TYR A 24 30.03 2.84 11.81
C TYR A 24 29.75 4.04 10.89
N TYR A 25 30.79 4.68 10.36
CA TYR A 25 30.63 5.82 9.46
C TYR A 25 30.12 5.40 8.08
N GLU A 26 30.59 4.27 7.54
CA GLU A 26 30.08 3.69 6.31
C GLU A 26 28.57 3.44 6.41
N GLN A 27 28.12 2.81 7.50
CA GLN A 27 26.70 2.61 7.74
C GLN A 27 25.93 3.93 7.77
N LEU A 28 26.42 4.96 8.47
CA LEU A 28 25.78 6.28 8.50
C LEU A 28 25.68 6.92 7.12
N TRP A 29 26.73 6.81 6.30
CA TRP A 29 26.74 7.35 4.95
C TRP A 29 25.78 6.58 4.04
N HIS A 30 25.73 5.26 4.17
CA HIS A 30 24.77 4.42 3.47
C HIS A 30 23.32 4.80 3.83
N GLU A 31 23.00 4.91 5.12
CA GLU A 31 21.67 5.31 5.58
C GLU A 31 21.27 6.71 5.08
N ALA A 32 22.21 7.67 5.09
CA ALA A 32 21.96 9.01 4.58
C ALA A 32 21.68 9.00 3.07
N LYS A 33 22.45 8.23 2.31
CA LYS A 33 22.27 8.06 0.86
C LYS A 33 20.93 7.40 0.54
N GLU A 34 20.57 6.32 1.24
CA GLU A 34 19.28 5.66 1.05
C GLU A 34 18.11 6.60 1.36
N ARG A 35 18.17 7.34 2.48
CA ARG A 35 17.13 8.33 2.82
C ARG A 35 16.96 9.40 1.75
N PHE A 36 18.06 9.86 1.17
CA PHE A 36 18.02 10.84 0.08
C PHE A 36 17.35 10.26 -1.18
N GLN A 37 17.70 9.02 -1.56
CA GLN A 37 17.07 8.34 -2.69
C GLN A 37 15.58 8.09 -2.44
N ASP A 38 15.22 7.64 -1.24
CA ASP A 38 13.83 7.41 -0.83
C ASP A 38 13.01 8.70 -0.92
N ALA A 39 13.58 9.84 -0.52
CA ALA A 39 12.92 11.14 -0.63
C ALA A 39 12.62 11.51 -2.09
N ILE A 40 13.55 11.29 -3.01
CA ILE A 40 13.36 11.52 -4.46
C ILE A 40 12.23 10.64 -4.99
N ILE A 41 12.23 9.35 -4.64
CA ILE A 41 11.20 8.40 -5.09
C ILE A 41 9.83 8.83 -4.58
N VAL A 42 9.72 9.20 -3.30
CA VAL A 42 8.48 9.65 -2.68
C VAL A 42 7.93 10.90 -3.36
N ASP A 43 8.79 11.86 -3.69
CA ASP A 43 8.37 13.08 -4.36
C ASP A 43 7.83 12.81 -5.77
N LEU A 44 8.55 11.99 -6.56
CA LEU A 44 8.10 11.58 -7.89
C LEU A 44 6.77 10.83 -7.86
N VAL A 45 6.62 9.91 -6.90
CA VAL A 45 5.37 9.17 -6.72
C VAL A 45 4.21 10.12 -6.36
N LYS A 46 4.46 11.10 -5.47
CA LYS A 46 3.43 12.08 -5.10
C LYS A 46 3.04 12.95 -6.28
N HIS A 47 4.00 13.38 -7.09
CA HIS A 47 3.74 14.12 -8.33
C HIS A 47 2.87 13.31 -9.30
N GLU A 48 3.29 12.08 -9.59
CA GLU A 48 2.56 11.21 -10.53
C GLU A 48 1.15 10.87 -10.04
N ARG A 49 0.96 10.69 -8.72
CA ARG A 49 -0.35 10.45 -8.13
C ARG A 49 -1.31 11.65 -8.22
N ARG A 50 -0.81 12.87 -8.40
CA ARG A 50 -1.67 14.05 -8.67
C ARG A 50 -2.32 13.95 -10.06
N VAL A 51 -1.59 13.43 -11.03
CA VAL A 51 -2.07 13.23 -12.40
C VAL A 51 -2.90 11.94 -12.50
N ALA A 52 -2.34 10.81 -12.04
CA ALA A 52 -2.87 9.48 -12.25
C ALA A 52 -3.24 8.76 -10.94
N ARG A 53 -4.31 9.23 -10.28
CA ARG A 53 -4.67 8.85 -8.90
C ARG A 53 -4.95 7.36 -8.67
N ARG A 54 -5.35 6.61 -9.71
CA ARG A 54 -5.79 5.20 -9.62
C ARG A 54 -4.75 4.19 -10.13
N VAL A 55 -3.57 4.64 -10.55
CA VAL A 55 -2.53 3.75 -11.07
C VAL A 55 -2.03 2.82 -9.95
N GLY A 56 -2.00 1.52 -10.26
CA GLY A 56 -1.47 0.50 -9.36
C GLY A 56 0.05 0.59 -9.22
N GLY A 57 0.59 0.14 -8.09
CA GLY A 57 2.03 0.32 -7.79
C GLY A 57 2.98 -0.29 -8.82
N ARG A 58 2.61 -1.39 -9.48
CA ARG A 58 3.42 -2.01 -10.56
C ARG A 58 3.50 -1.11 -11.79
N ASN A 59 2.37 -0.55 -12.21
CA ASN A 59 2.34 0.37 -13.36
C ASN A 59 3.05 1.68 -13.01
N LEU A 60 2.90 2.15 -11.78
CA LEU A 60 3.61 3.32 -11.27
C LEU A 60 5.13 3.14 -11.35
N TYR A 61 5.65 1.97 -10.97
CA TYR A 61 7.07 1.66 -11.12
C TYR A 61 7.54 1.72 -12.57
N LEU A 62 6.77 1.16 -13.52
CA LEU A 62 7.11 1.19 -14.94
C LEU A 62 7.12 2.61 -15.51
N ILE A 63 6.14 3.43 -15.12
CA ILE A 63 6.02 4.84 -15.56
C ILE A 63 7.18 5.68 -15.01
N LEU A 64 7.55 5.47 -13.74
CA LEU A 64 8.59 6.26 -13.08
C LEU A 64 10.01 5.78 -13.40
N ARG A 65 10.18 4.54 -13.89
CA ARG A 65 11.50 3.96 -14.17
C ARG A 65 12.40 4.85 -15.04
N PRO A 66 11.94 5.40 -16.18
CA PRO A 66 12.77 6.32 -16.99
C PRO A 66 13.17 7.58 -16.23
N SER A 67 12.26 8.14 -15.41
CA SER A 67 12.52 9.34 -14.60
C SER A 67 13.47 9.09 -13.42
N LEU A 68 13.52 7.85 -12.92
CA LEU A 68 14.45 7.41 -11.88
C LEU A 68 15.84 7.15 -12.48
N GLU A 69 15.90 6.49 -13.63
CA GLU A 69 17.14 6.25 -14.37
C GLU A 69 17.81 7.57 -14.80
N ALA A 70 17.03 8.54 -15.26
CA ALA A 70 17.52 9.90 -15.59
C ALA A 70 18.14 10.63 -14.38
N ARG A 71 17.71 10.29 -13.15
CA ARG A 71 18.26 10.83 -11.89
C ARG A 71 19.32 9.92 -11.27
N GLN A 72 19.79 8.90 -12.00
CA GLN A 72 20.76 7.91 -11.53
C GLN A 72 20.31 7.13 -10.30
N VAL A 73 18.99 6.99 -10.10
CA VAL A 73 18.40 6.21 -9.01
C VAL A 73 17.99 4.85 -9.57
N PHE A 74 18.83 3.85 -9.35
CA PHE A 74 18.54 2.47 -9.72
C PHE A 74 17.91 1.76 -8.53
N ILE A 75 16.59 1.52 -8.59
CA ILE A 75 15.86 0.82 -7.54
C ILE A 75 15.12 -0.37 -8.13
N GLY A 76 15.25 -1.53 -7.47
CA GLY A 76 14.49 -2.71 -7.83
C GLY A 76 13.01 -2.59 -7.46
N ARG A 77 12.16 -3.39 -8.11
CA ARG A 77 10.71 -3.43 -7.87
C ARG A 77 10.38 -3.60 -6.38
N ASP A 78 11.03 -4.54 -5.70
CA ASP A 78 10.66 -4.92 -4.33
C ASP A 78 11.04 -3.83 -3.32
N ARG A 79 12.24 -3.24 -3.45
CA ARG A 79 12.65 -2.07 -2.67
C ARG A 79 11.73 -0.88 -2.93
N PHE A 80 11.34 -0.63 -4.18
CA PHE A 80 10.37 0.43 -4.51
C PHE A 80 9.04 0.23 -3.77
N PHE A 81 8.49 -1.00 -3.73
CA PHE A 81 7.30 -1.29 -2.94
C PHE A 81 7.51 -1.13 -1.44
N GLU A 82 8.71 -1.41 -0.94
CA GLU A 82 9.07 -1.18 0.46
C GLU A 82 9.08 0.32 0.81
N VAL A 83 9.70 1.17 -0.02
CA VAL A 83 9.67 2.63 0.14
C VAL A 83 8.23 3.14 0.14
N LEU A 84 7.40 2.67 -0.81
CA LEU A 84 5.97 3.02 -0.85
C LEU A 84 5.23 2.57 0.42
N ARG A 85 5.55 1.39 0.96
CA ARG A 85 4.93 0.85 2.18
C ARG A 85 5.31 1.69 3.39
N GLN A 86 6.59 1.98 3.58
CA GLN A 86 7.12 2.79 4.68
C GLN A 86 6.53 4.21 4.68
N ASN A 87 6.25 4.76 3.49
CA ASN A 87 5.65 6.09 3.32
C ASN A 87 4.11 6.08 3.21
N GLY A 88 3.44 4.94 3.39
CA GLY A 88 1.97 4.86 3.33
C GLY A 88 1.36 5.16 1.95
N LEU A 89 2.16 5.04 0.88
CA LEU A 89 1.79 5.37 -0.51
C LEU A 89 1.21 4.17 -1.28
N LEU A 90 1.02 3.02 -0.63
CA LEU A 90 0.32 1.89 -1.22
C LEU A 90 -1.18 2.17 -1.33
N ALA A 91 -1.74 1.88 -2.50
CA ALA A 91 -3.18 2.01 -2.71
C ALA A 91 -3.93 1.05 -1.76
N LYS A 92 -4.72 1.60 -0.84
CA LYS A 92 -5.54 0.80 0.06
C LYS A 92 -6.61 0.08 -0.75
N ARG A 93 -6.70 -1.25 -0.60
CA ARG A 93 -7.80 -2.03 -1.17
C ARG A 93 -9.10 -1.56 -0.52
N ARG A 94 -9.99 -0.95 -1.30
CA ARG A 94 -11.31 -0.52 -0.82
C ARG A 94 -12.11 -1.79 -0.48
N ARG A 95 -12.48 -2.00 0.79
CA ARG A 95 -13.43 -3.06 1.16
C ARG A 95 -14.75 -2.76 0.45
N ARG A 96 -15.09 -3.57 -0.55
CA ARG A 96 -16.42 -3.56 -1.17
C ARG A 96 -17.26 -4.59 -0.41
N ARG A 97 -18.38 -4.18 0.18
CA ARG A 97 -19.42 -5.13 0.58
C ARG A 97 -20.19 -5.50 -0.69
N THR A 98 -20.36 -6.78 -0.96
CA THR A 98 -21.26 -7.23 -2.01
C THR A 98 -22.68 -6.93 -1.54
N VAL A 99 -23.34 -5.99 -2.20
CA VAL A 99 -24.77 -5.75 -2.01
C VAL A 99 -25.46 -6.73 -2.96
N THR A 100 -25.95 -7.84 -2.42
CA THR A 100 -26.62 -8.91 -3.20
C THR A 100 -28.01 -8.50 -3.67
N THR A 101 -28.61 -7.48 -3.05
CA THR A 101 -29.98 -7.05 -3.33
C THR A 101 -30.00 -5.55 -3.57
N LEU A 102 -30.32 -5.13 -4.81
CA LEU A 102 -30.52 -3.72 -5.16
C LEU A 102 -31.90 -3.24 -4.67
N SER A 103 -32.10 -3.17 -3.35
CA SER A 103 -33.38 -2.78 -2.74
C SER A 103 -33.77 -1.32 -2.98
N ARG A 104 -32.84 -0.48 -3.47
CA ARG A 104 -33.07 0.91 -3.89
C ARG A 104 -33.12 1.03 -5.40
N HIS A 105 -33.97 0.24 -6.06
CA HIS A 105 -34.28 0.41 -7.48
C HIS A 105 -35.64 1.08 -7.66
N ALA A 106 -35.81 1.81 -8.77
CA ALA A 106 -37.10 2.38 -9.15
C ALA A 106 -38.01 1.37 -9.87
N LEU A 107 -37.59 0.11 -10.02
CA LEU A 107 -38.41 -0.92 -10.65
C LEU A 107 -39.66 -1.22 -9.80
N PRO A 108 -40.81 -1.52 -10.42
CA PRO A 108 -42.01 -1.91 -9.71
C PRO A 108 -41.74 -3.11 -8.80
N LEU A 109 -42.01 -2.96 -7.51
CA LEU A 109 -42.04 -4.07 -6.57
C LEU A 109 -43.40 -4.76 -6.69
N TYR A 110 -43.40 -6.01 -7.12
CA TYR A 110 -44.60 -6.83 -7.08
C TYR A 110 -44.86 -7.26 -5.63
N PRO A 111 -46.06 -7.02 -5.08
CA PRO A 111 -46.39 -7.46 -3.73
C PRO A 111 -46.33 -8.98 -3.66
N ASN A 112 -45.81 -9.51 -2.55
CA ASN A 112 -45.78 -10.95 -2.33
C ASN A 112 -47.21 -11.48 -2.13
N LEU A 113 -47.77 -12.06 -3.19
CA LEU A 113 -49.15 -12.58 -3.22
C LEU A 113 -49.35 -13.83 -2.35
N ALA A 114 -48.27 -14.53 -1.97
CA ALA A 114 -48.33 -15.67 -1.07
C ALA A 114 -48.36 -15.26 0.41
N LYS A 115 -48.24 -13.96 0.72
CA LYS A 115 -48.15 -13.46 2.10
C LYS A 115 -49.50 -13.60 2.80
N GLY A 116 -49.62 -14.62 3.66
CA GLY A 116 -50.86 -14.95 4.39
C GLY A 116 -51.63 -16.15 3.82
N LEU A 117 -51.15 -16.75 2.73
CA LEU A 117 -51.74 -17.98 2.18
C LEU A 117 -51.32 -19.17 3.05
N GLN A 118 -52.29 -19.90 3.62
CA GLN A 118 -52.02 -21.21 4.21
C GLN A 118 -52.04 -22.28 3.12
N VAL A 119 -50.89 -22.88 2.86
CA VAL A 119 -50.74 -23.99 1.91
C VAL A 119 -51.07 -25.27 2.65
N VAL A 120 -52.20 -25.89 2.31
CA VAL A 120 -52.74 -27.09 2.99
C VAL A 120 -52.51 -28.35 2.16
N GLN A 121 -52.30 -28.22 0.85
CA GLN A 121 -52.07 -29.35 -0.07
C GLN A 121 -50.94 -29.05 -1.07
N ALA A 122 -50.41 -30.12 -1.68
CA ALA A 122 -49.42 -30.02 -2.75
C ALA A 122 -49.98 -29.23 -3.95
N GLU A 123 -49.10 -28.61 -4.73
CA GLU A 123 -49.40 -27.83 -5.95
C GLU A 123 -50.17 -26.49 -5.76
N GLN A 124 -50.44 -26.07 -4.52
CA GLN A 124 -51.16 -24.81 -4.26
C GLN A 124 -50.28 -23.55 -4.38
N LEU A 125 -48.96 -23.68 -4.36
CA LEU A 125 -48.03 -22.58 -4.54
C LEU A 125 -46.81 -23.05 -5.32
N TRP A 126 -46.59 -22.43 -6.48
CA TRP A 126 -45.39 -22.64 -7.27
C TRP A 126 -44.46 -21.44 -7.12
N ILE A 127 -43.21 -21.68 -6.70
CA ILE A 127 -42.19 -20.64 -6.58
C ILE A 127 -41.09 -20.96 -7.60
N CYS A 128 -40.83 -20.04 -8.52
CA CYS A 128 -39.63 -20.11 -9.36
C CYS A 128 -38.50 -19.37 -8.62
N GLY A 129 -37.48 -20.11 -8.18
CA GLY A 129 -36.26 -19.53 -7.62
C GLY A 129 -35.30 -19.08 -8.72
N GLY A 130 -34.66 -17.92 -8.54
CA GLY A 130 -33.57 -17.38 -9.37
C GLY A 130 -32.40 -16.93 -8.52
#